data_AF-A0A955LXI7-F1
#
_entry.id   AF-A0A955LXI7-F1
#
_cell.length_a   1.000
_cell.length_b   1.000
_cell.length_c   1.000
_cell.angle_alpha   90.00
_cell.angle_beta   90.00
_cell.angle_gamma   90.00
#
_symmetry.space_group_name_H-M   'P 1'
#
loop_
_entity.id
_entity.type
_entity.pdbx_description
1 polymer ?
#
loop_
_entity_poly.entity_id
_entity_poly.type
_entity_poly.pdbx_seq_one_letter_code
_entity_poly.pdbx_strand_id
1 'polypeptide(L)'
;MSDVVEVQDTNVSNGDYPTGAFAQSLYRNNRKIRQDRADQIIESAQIHYKRECEDIALNIKQLQREQDNMLDLSPTDARSLVLASDFNAKEYTEKDIAIGVKIRNLQIKLDIAQKRYESLFGETLNL
;
A
#
# COMPACT_ATOMS: atom_id res chain seq x y z
N MET A 1 -39.18 41.51 13.05
CA MET A 1 -38.29 40.95 14.09
C MET A 1 -38.99 39.72 14.61
N SER A 2 -38.59 38.55 14.13
CA SER A 2 -39.08 37.26 14.60
C SER A 2 -37.84 36.41 14.81
N ASP A 3 -37.66 36.03 16.06
CA ASP A 3 -36.48 35.39 16.59
C ASP A 3 -36.24 33.99 16.01
N VAL A 4 -34.95 33.77 15.79
CA VAL A 4 -34.18 32.54 15.70
C VAL A 4 -34.89 31.28 16.21
N VAL A 5 -34.99 30.28 15.33
CA VAL A 5 -34.75 28.88 15.70
C VAL A 5 -33.80 28.30 14.67
N GLU A 6 -32.51 28.43 14.96
CA GLU A 6 -31.44 27.72 14.28
C GLU A 6 -31.55 26.26 14.71
N VAL A 7 -32.13 25.42 13.85
CA VAL A 7 -32.18 23.98 14.09
C VAL A 7 -30.78 23.45 13.83
N GLN A 8 -30.02 23.30 14.91
CA GLN A 8 -28.79 22.53 14.92
C GLN A 8 -29.15 21.08 14.62
N ASP A 9 -29.01 20.67 13.36
CA ASP A 9 -29.11 19.26 13.02
C ASP A 9 -27.97 18.52 13.69
N THR A 10 -28.40 17.75 14.69
CA THR A 10 -27.62 16.99 15.64
C THR A 10 -26.60 16.11 14.94
N ASN A 11 -25.36 16.24 15.39
CA ASN A 11 -24.27 15.30 15.24
C ASN A 11 -24.76 13.91 15.70
N VAL A 12 -25.33 13.13 14.79
CA VAL A 12 -25.59 11.71 15.02
C VAL A 12 -24.25 11.03 14.85
N SER A 13 -23.64 10.64 15.97
CA SER A 13 -22.54 9.69 16.00
C SER A 13 -23.01 8.40 15.34
N ASN A 14 -22.83 8.30 14.02
CA ASN A 14 -23.02 7.07 13.29
C ASN A 14 -22.03 6.06 13.89
N GLY A 15 -22.57 4.99 14.50
CA GLY A 15 -21.75 3.86 14.90
C GLY A 15 -20.87 3.47 13.72
N ASP A 16 -19.58 3.32 14.01
CA ASP A 16 -18.46 3.25 13.06
C ASP A 16 -18.48 1.90 12.30
N TYR A 17 -19.56 1.65 11.57
CA TYR A 17 -19.71 0.44 10.77
C TYR A 17 -18.81 0.57 9.54
N PRO A 18 -18.02 -0.46 9.20
CA PRO A 18 -17.16 -0.44 8.03
C PRO A 18 -18.01 -0.12 6.78
N THR A 19 -17.74 1.02 6.15
CA THR A 19 -18.60 1.59 5.09
C THR A 19 -18.26 1.05 3.69
N GLY A 20 -17.21 0.22 3.57
CA GLY A 20 -16.73 -0.31 2.29
C GLY A 20 -17.64 -1.36 1.62
N ALA A 21 -17.41 -1.59 0.32
CA ALA A 21 -18.21 -2.51 -0.49
C ALA A 21 -18.26 -3.95 0.06
N PHE A 22 -17.22 -4.36 0.79
CA PHE A 22 -17.11 -5.70 1.38
C PHE A 22 -18.11 -5.88 2.54
N ALA A 23 -18.18 -4.90 3.44
CA ALA A 23 -19.12 -4.87 4.54
C ALA A 23 -20.58 -4.79 4.04
N GLN A 24 -20.85 -3.92 3.06
CA GLN A 24 -22.18 -3.81 2.44
C GLN A 24 -22.65 -5.14 1.83
N SER A 25 -21.75 -5.89 1.19
CA SER A 25 -22.07 -7.21 0.61
C SER A 25 -22.38 -8.28 1.67
N LEU A 26 -21.59 -8.30 2.75
CA LEU A 26 -21.76 -9.28 3.82
C LEU A 26 -23.01 -8.99 4.66
N TYR A 27 -23.25 -7.73 5.00
CA TYR A 27 -24.43 -7.32 5.76
C TYR A 27 -25.73 -7.41 4.94
N ARG A 28 -25.70 -7.26 3.60
CA ARG A 28 -26.90 -7.49 2.77
C ARG A 28 -27.34 -8.96 2.75
N ASN A 29 -26.43 -9.89 2.99
CA ASN A 29 -26.73 -11.32 3.09
C ASN A 29 -27.14 -11.78 4.51
N ASN A 30 -27.41 -10.83 5.43
CA ASN A 30 -27.68 -11.04 6.88
C ASN A 30 -28.74 -12.10 7.24
N ARG A 31 -29.55 -12.61 6.29
CA ARG A 31 -30.42 -13.76 6.58
C ARG A 31 -29.67 -15.07 6.84
N LYS A 32 -28.37 -15.19 6.51
CA LYS A 32 -27.61 -16.46 6.65
C LYS A 32 -26.33 -16.38 7.50
N ILE A 33 -25.83 -15.19 7.83
CA ILE A 33 -24.59 -15.00 8.60
C ILE A 33 -24.88 -14.04 9.74
N ARG A 34 -24.52 -14.42 10.97
CA ARG A 34 -24.58 -13.54 12.15
C ARG A 34 -23.58 -12.40 11.98
N GLN A 35 -23.98 -11.18 12.35
CA GLN A 35 -23.18 -9.95 12.22
C GLN A 35 -21.74 -10.13 12.74
N ASP A 36 -21.57 -10.72 13.92
CA ASP A 36 -20.26 -11.01 14.52
C ASP A 36 -19.32 -11.80 13.59
N ARG A 37 -19.86 -12.74 12.81
CA ARG A 37 -19.07 -13.52 11.86
C ARG A 37 -18.72 -12.73 10.60
N ALA A 38 -19.60 -11.84 10.16
CA ALA A 38 -19.29 -10.93 9.06
C ALA A 38 -18.15 -9.99 9.47
N ASP A 39 -18.21 -9.43 10.68
CA ASP A 39 -17.20 -8.51 11.22
C ASP A 39 -15.82 -9.19 11.30
N GLN A 40 -15.76 -10.41 11.85
CA GLN A 40 -14.51 -11.20 11.89
C GLN A 40 -13.90 -11.45 10.51
N ILE A 41 -14.73 -11.71 9.49
CA ILE A 41 -14.27 -11.95 8.12
C ILE A 41 -13.75 -10.63 7.51
N ILE A 42 -14.46 -9.52 7.73
CA ILE A 42 -14.06 -8.19 7.24
C ILE A 42 -12.71 -7.81 7.84
N GLU A 43 -12.58 -7.89 9.16
CA GLU A 43 -11.36 -7.55 9.89
C GLU A 43 -10.17 -8.41 9.43
N SER A 44 -10.36 -9.72 9.35
CA SER A 44 -9.31 -10.64 8.88
C SER A 44 -8.86 -10.29 7.46
N ALA A 45 -9.82 -10.08 6.55
CA ALA A 45 -9.51 -9.73 5.16
C ALA A 45 -8.79 -8.38 5.07
N GLN A 46 -9.20 -7.40 5.87
CA GLN A 46 -8.59 -6.08 5.93
C GLN A 46 -7.14 -6.15 6.39
N ILE A 47 -6.85 -6.89 7.47
CA ILE A 47 -5.48 -7.07 8.00
C ILE A 47 -4.57 -7.71 6.95
N HIS A 48 -5.03 -8.78 6.30
CA HIS A 48 -4.25 -9.42 5.25
C HIS A 48 -3.98 -8.48 4.07
N TYR A 49 -4.98 -7.70 3.66
CA TYR A 49 -4.83 -6.76 2.56
C TYR A 49 -3.84 -5.63 2.89
N LYS A 50 -3.89 -5.09 4.11
CA LYS A 50 -2.92 -4.08 4.58
C LYS A 50 -1.49 -4.60 4.49
N ARG A 51 -1.24 -5.79 5.04
CA ARG A 51 0.09 -6.43 5.05
C ARG A 51 0.64 -6.63 3.65
N GLU A 52 -0.18 -7.13 2.71
CA GLU A 52 0.26 -7.30 1.33
C GLU A 52 0.67 -5.96 0.66
N CYS A 53 -0.05 -4.87 0.97
CA CYS A 53 0.33 -3.55 0.47
C CYS A 53 1.64 -3.06 1.10
N GLU A 54 1.81 -3.26 2.42
CA GLU A 54 3.04 -2.96 3.15
C GLU A 54 4.25 -3.73 2.60
N ASP A 55 4.09 -5.03 2.33
CA ASP A 55 5.14 -5.88 1.78
C ASP A 55 5.54 -5.43 0.37
N ILE A 56 4.58 -5.05 -0.48
CA ILE A 56 4.87 -4.48 -1.80
C ILE A 56 5.64 -3.16 -1.65
N ALA A 57 5.21 -2.27 -0.76
CA ALA A 57 5.89 -1.00 -0.51
C ALA A 57 7.32 -1.20 0.03
N LEU A 58 7.53 -2.18 0.90
CA LEU A 58 8.85 -2.55 1.40
C LEU A 58 9.75 -3.06 0.27
N ASN A 59 9.24 -3.92 -0.61
CA ASN A 59 9.98 -4.43 -1.76
C ASN A 59 10.40 -3.31 -2.72
N ILE A 60 9.53 -2.32 -2.95
CA ILE A 60 9.88 -1.12 -3.74
C ILE A 60 11.06 -0.39 -3.08
N LYS A 61 11.01 -0.12 -1.77
CA LYS A 61 12.10 0.55 -1.04
C LYS A 61 13.41 -0.24 -1.07
N GLN A 62 13.33 -1.57 -1.00
CA GLN A 62 14.52 -2.44 -1.11
C GLN A 62 15.16 -2.35 -2.51
N LEU A 63 14.35 -2.45 -3.58
CA LEU A 63 14.85 -2.35 -4.94
C LEU A 63 15.40 -0.97 -5.28
N GLN A 64 14.81 0.10 -4.73
CA GLN A 64 15.36 1.46 -4.86
C GLN A 64 16.74 1.56 -4.22
N ARG A 65 16.92 1.02 -3.01
CA ARG A 65 18.23 0.98 -2.36
C ARG A 65 19.23 0.12 -3.12
N GLU A 66 18.79 -1.01 -3.67
CA GLU A 66 19.63 -1.85 -4.53
C GLU A 66 20.12 -1.05 -5.74
N GLN A 67 19.21 -0.33 -6.41
CA GLN A 67 19.54 0.55 -7.53
C GLN A 67 20.53 1.65 -7.13
N ASP A 68 20.30 2.33 -6.00
CA ASP A 68 21.20 3.39 -5.50
C ASP A 68 22.58 2.83 -5.15
N ASN A 69 22.64 1.65 -4.53
CA ASN A 69 23.88 0.98 -4.15
C ASN A 69 24.67 0.46 -5.37
N MET A 70 24.05 0.26 -6.52
CA MET A 70 24.78 -0.10 -7.74
C MET A 70 25.72 1.01 -8.23
N LEU A 71 25.48 2.24 -7.81
CA LEU A 71 26.34 3.39 -8.07
C LEU A 71 27.40 3.62 -6.98
N ASP A 72 27.36 2.84 -5.89
CA ASP A 72 28.35 2.91 -4.83
C ASP A 72 29.65 2.21 -5.27
N LEU A 73 30.53 2.98 -5.90
CA LEU A 73 31.87 2.57 -6.30
C LEU A 73 32.89 2.77 -5.18
N SER A 74 32.45 2.93 -3.92
CA SER A 74 33.37 3.07 -2.81
C SER A 74 34.19 1.79 -2.64
N PRO A 75 35.50 1.89 -2.43
CA PRO A 75 36.35 0.73 -2.24
C PRO A 75 35.95 0.00 -0.94
N THR A 76 35.50 -1.25 -1.05
CA THR A 76 35.05 -2.07 0.08
C THR A 76 36.18 -2.46 1.04
N ASP A 77 37.44 -2.26 0.65
CA ASP A 77 38.64 -2.48 1.45
C ASP A 77 39.70 -1.43 1.13
N ALA A 78 40.54 -1.07 2.11
CA ALA A 78 41.64 -0.10 1.95
C ALA A 78 42.70 -0.51 0.89
N ARG A 79 42.61 -1.74 0.37
CA ARG A 79 43.47 -2.31 -0.70
C ARG A 79 42.71 -2.60 -2.00
N SER A 80 41.38 -2.46 -2.01
CA SER A 80 40.53 -2.73 -3.16
C SER A 80 40.25 -1.43 -3.88
N LEU A 81 41.23 -0.95 -4.64
CA LEU A 81 40.94 -0.04 -5.75
C LEU A 81 40.25 -0.90 -6.82
N VAL A 82 38.93 -1.05 -6.73
CA VAL A 82 38.14 -1.32 -7.93
C VAL A 82 38.39 -0.11 -8.80
N LEU A 83 39.38 -0.20 -9.68
CA LEU A 83 39.72 0.88 -10.58
C LEU A 83 38.44 1.13 -11.39
N ALA A 84 38.03 2.39 -11.52
CA ALA A 84 36.91 2.77 -12.37
C ALA A 84 37.06 2.24 -13.82
N SER A 85 38.25 1.76 -14.21
CA SER A 85 38.52 1.04 -15.46
C SER A 85 37.84 -0.33 -15.59
N ASP A 86 37.51 -1.00 -14.49
CA ASP A 86 36.88 -2.34 -14.51
C ASP A 86 35.34 -2.25 -14.52
N PHE A 87 34.79 -1.03 -14.57
CA PHE A 87 33.36 -0.81 -14.63
C PHE A 87 32.78 -1.27 -15.97
N ASN A 88 31.93 -2.30 -15.92
CA ASN A 88 31.17 -2.76 -17.07
C ASN A 88 29.90 -1.94 -17.27
N ALA A 89 30.00 -0.87 -18.05
CA ALA A 89 28.88 0.03 -18.32
C ALA A 89 27.65 -0.69 -18.92
N LYS A 90 27.86 -1.70 -19.76
CA LYS A 90 26.78 -2.44 -20.39
C LYS A 90 26.00 -3.26 -19.35
N GLU A 91 26.70 -4.03 -18.54
CA GLU A 91 26.09 -4.86 -17.50
C GLU A 91 25.38 -4.02 -16.43
N TYR A 92 25.99 -2.89 -16.04
CA TYR A 92 25.34 -1.92 -15.16
C TYR A 92 24.01 -1.43 -15.75
N THR A 93 24.03 -0.95 -17.00
CA THR A 93 22.86 -0.38 -17.66
C THR A 93 21.74 -1.42 -17.80
N GLU A 94 22.08 -2.65 -18.16
CA GLU A 94 21.12 -3.75 -18.26
C GLU A 94 20.45 -4.07 -16.92
N LYS A 95 21.22 -4.12 -15.82
CA LYS A 95 20.70 -4.37 -14.48
C LYS A 95 19.86 -3.20 -13.96
N ASP A 96 20.32 -1.96 -14.16
CA ASP A 96 19.63 -0.75 -13.72
C ASP A 96 18.25 -0.63 -14.38
N ILE A 97 18.18 -0.81 -15.71
CA ILE A 97 16.91 -0.82 -16.45
C ILE A 97 16.00 -1.94 -15.95
N ALA A 98 16.55 -3.14 -15.72
CA ALA A 98 15.76 -4.28 -15.24
C ALA A 98 15.16 -4.03 -13.85
N ILE A 99 15.92 -3.43 -12.92
CA ILE A 99 15.42 -3.03 -11.60
C ILE A 99 14.35 -1.95 -11.74
N GLY A 100 14.58 -0.93 -12.58
CA GLY A 100 13.59 0.13 -12.85
C GLY A 100 12.25 -0.42 -13.34
N VAL A 101 12.25 -1.39 -14.26
CA VAL A 101 11.03 -2.06 -14.73
C VAL A 101 10.33 -2.81 -13.59
N LYS A 102 11.07 -3.52 -12.74
CA LYS A 102 10.50 -4.22 -11.58
C LYS A 102 9.86 -3.25 -10.59
N ILE A 103 10.55 -2.16 -10.26
CA ILE A 103 10.03 -1.09 -9.39
C ILE A 103 8.72 -0.56 -9.96
N ARG A 104 8.69 -0.26 -11.27
CA ARG A 104 7.48 0.29 -11.90
C ARG A 104 6.30 -0.68 -11.85
N ASN A 105 6.55 -1.96 -12.10
CA ASN A 105 5.52 -3.00 -12.01
C ASN A 105 4.97 -3.12 -10.58
N LEU A 106 5.84 -3.06 -9.56
CA LEU A 106 5.42 -3.09 -8.16
C LEU A 106 4.64 -1.83 -7.76
N GLN A 107 5.04 -0.65 -8.23
CA GLN A 107 4.30 0.60 -8.00
C GLN A 107 2.89 0.53 -8.60
N ILE A 108 2.75 0.01 -9.83
CA ILE A 108 1.45 -0.19 -10.47
C ILE A 108 0.61 -1.19 -9.64
N LYS A 109 1.23 -2.29 -9.20
CA LYS A 109 0.56 -3.29 -8.34
C LYS A 109 0.08 -2.65 -7.03
N LEU A 110 0.91 -1.82 -6.40
CA LEU A 110 0.59 -1.12 -5.15
C LEU A 110 -0.57 -0.14 -5.34
N ASP A 111 -0.55 0.69 -6.38
CA ASP A 111 -1.62 1.65 -6.70
C ASP A 111 -2.96 0.95 -6.92
N ILE A 112 -2.97 -0.14 -7.69
CA ILE A 112 -4.17 -0.96 -7.90
C ILE A 112 -4.67 -1.54 -6.57
N ALA A 113 -3.76 -2.07 -5.75
CA ALA A 113 -4.11 -2.65 -4.46
C ALA A 113 -4.67 -1.60 -3.50
N GLN A 114 -4.05 -0.41 -3.38
CA GLN A 114 -4.52 0.68 -2.52
C GLN A 114 -5.92 1.17 -2.93
N LYS A 115 -6.15 1.40 -4.22
CA LYS A 115 -7.48 1.79 -4.74
C LYS A 115 -8.53 0.74 -4.45
N ARG A 116 -8.16 -0.54 -4.58
CA ARG A 116 -9.08 -1.64 -4.30
C ARG A 116 -9.35 -1.77 -2.81
N TYR A 117 -8.35 -1.59 -1.97
CA TYR A 117 -8.46 -1.56 -0.52
C TYR A 117 -9.46 -0.46 -0.08
N GLU A 118 -9.28 0.75 -0.58
CA GLU A 118 -10.19 1.88 -0.30
C GLU A 118 -11.63 1.56 -0.71
N SER A 119 -11.82 0.99 -1.90
CA SER A 119 -13.15 0.56 -2.35
C SER A 119 -13.78 -0.54 -1.48
N LEU A 120 -12.98 -1.49 -0.98
CA LEU A 120 -13.46 -2.64 -0.22
C LEU A 120 -13.76 -2.30 1.24
N PHE A 121 -12.95 -1.45 1.86
CA PHE A 121 -12.96 -1.20 3.30
C PHE A 121 -13.36 0.24 3.67
N GLY A 122 -13.35 1.18 2.73
CA GLY A 122 -13.69 2.59 2.97
C GLY A 122 -12.57 3.39 3.66
N GLU A 123 -11.36 2.83 3.75
CA GLU A 123 -10.18 3.45 4.37
C GLU A 123 -9.08 3.69 3.34
N THR A 124 -8.38 4.82 3.45
CA THR A 124 -7.18 5.09 2.64
C THR A 124 -5.93 4.59 3.36
N LEU A 125 -5.04 3.89 2.66
CA LEU A 125 -3.74 3.46 3.19
C LEU A 125 -2.65 4.48 2.87
N ASN A 126 -1.98 4.98 3.91
CA ASN A 126 -0.78 5.81 3.80
C ASN A 126 0.46 4.93 4.05
N LEU A 127 1.24 4.64 3.01
CA LEU A 127 2.38 3.70 3.01
C LEU A 127 3.69 4.35 2.51
#